data_AF-A0A4Q7UW95-F1
#
_entry.id   AF-A0A4Q7UW95-F1
#
_cell.length_a   1.000
_cell.length_b   1.000
_cell.length_c   1.000
_cell.angle_alpha   90.00
_cell.angle_beta   90.00
_cell.angle_gamma   90.00
#
_symmetry.space_group_name_H-M   'P 1'
#
loop_
_entity.id
_entity.type
_entity.pdbx_description
1 polymer ?
#
loop_
_entity_poly.entity_id
_entity_poly.type
_entity_poly.pdbx_seq_one_letter_code
_entity_poly.pdbx_strand_id
1 'polypeptide(L)'
;MAASLMTSGSLGRGDPSGALIRIALQLGATSVAHVDVAAMLSGVCVALPPAAGVSGAVLMLDDPADPRDPDEQRIFTSDTAADRMALIQRRAGNGPVPAAVRGDRTLVTPDLTRNGPPELAAAAADCGLVRSLVVPVPIAGRTAGGLQLLGRADAVLDENLATLLRPVVTMLAARLADVRELARLESLVTARAEEPPAAASPPVQAEHPAPPTDDAEPHTTAIPRIPSPHGEARHIPSPQAPTQRIPGLTVPAPRAEVRMPPPGAPPQGPLRRPRHRRDED
;
A
#
# COMPACT_ATOMS: atom_id res chain seq x y z
N MET A 1 23.78 34.46 -44.94
CA MET A 1 23.04 34.84 -43.72
C MET A 1 21.56 34.54 -43.94
N ALA A 2 21.05 33.50 -43.29
CA ALA A 2 19.62 33.19 -43.21
C ALA A 2 19.37 32.66 -41.80
N ALA A 3 18.68 33.45 -40.99
CA ALA A 3 18.33 33.12 -39.62
C ALA A 3 17.03 32.30 -39.62
N SER A 4 17.15 31.01 -39.28
CA SER A 4 15.98 30.18 -38.99
C SER A 4 15.54 30.44 -37.54
N LEU A 5 14.44 31.18 -37.42
CA LEU A 5 13.61 31.23 -36.22
C LEU A 5 13.06 29.82 -35.95
N MET A 6 13.68 29.08 -35.03
CA MET A 6 13.01 27.97 -34.36
C MET A 6 12.19 28.54 -33.20
N THR A 7 10.89 28.65 -33.48
CA THR A 7 9.82 28.79 -32.51
C THR A 7 9.99 27.76 -31.40
N SER A 8 10.26 28.28 -30.20
CA SER A 8 10.27 27.53 -28.96
C SER A 8 8.85 27.03 -28.69
N GLY A 9 8.57 25.79 -29.09
CA GLY A 9 7.35 25.09 -28.69
C GLY A 9 7.45 24.78 -27.20
N SER A 10 6.60 25.39 -26.40
CA SER A 10 6.43 25.05 -24.98
C SER A 10 6.17 23.54 -24.87
N LEU A 11 7.07 22.81 -24.23
CA LEU A 11 6.77 21.47 -23.72
C LEU A 11 5.62 21.63 -22.72
N GLY A 12 4.41 21.34 -23.19
CA GLY A 12 3.22 21.36 -22.35
C GLY A 12 3.45 20.47 -21.14
N ARG A 13 3.32 21.05 -19.95
CA ARG A 13 3.23 20.33 -18.68
C ARG A 13 2.07 19.35 -18.80
N GLY A 14 2.38 18.08 -19.09
CA GLY A 14 1.37 17.05 -19.32
C GLY A 14 0.49 16.88 -18.08
N ASP A 15 -0.77 16.49 -18.29
CA ASP A 15 -1.69 16.14 -17.21
C ASP A 15 -1.07 15.02 -16.34
N PRO A 16 -0.81 15.26 -15.04
CA PRO A 16 -0.17 14.27 -14.17
C PRO A 16 -1.06 13.04 -13.90
N SER A 17 -2.36 13.11 -14.20
CA SER A 17 -3.33 12.06 -13.89
C SER A 17 -2.93 10.68 -14.42
N GLY A 18 -2.53 10.59 -15.69
CA GLY A 18 -2.18 9.32 -16.32
C GLY A 18 -0.91 8.69 -15.75
N ALA A 19 0.08 9.51 -15.39
CA ALA A 19 1.32 9.03 -14.78
C ALA A 19 1.08 8.54 -13.34
N LEU A 20 0.30 9.27 -12.55
CA LEU A 20 -0.07 8.88 -11.19
C LEU A 20 -0.91 7.59 -11.17
N ILE A 21 -1.85 7.44 -12.11
CA ILE A 21 -2.62 6.20 -12.26
C ILE A 21 -1.70 5.02 -12.58
N ARG A 22 -0.70 5.19 -13.45
CA ARG A 22 0.27 4.12 -13.75
C ARG A 22 1.07 3.71 -12.51
N ILE A 23 1.51 4.66 -11.68
CA ILE A 23 2.17 4.37 -10.40
C ILE A 23 1.24 3.56 -9.50
N ALA A 24 -0.02 3.98 -9.36
CA ALA A 24 -1.01 3.27 -8.55
C ALA A 24 -1.25 1.83 -9.05
N LEU A 25 -1.33 1.62 -10.37
CA LEU A 25 -1.47 0.29 -10.96
C LEU A 25 -0.24 -0.58 -10.75
N GLN A 26 0.96 -0.02 -10.87
CA GLN A 26 2.21 -0.74 -10.62
C GLN A 26 2.31 -1.19 -9.16
N LEU A 27 1.91 -0.33 -8.21
CA LEU A 27 1.76 -0.70 -6.80
C LEU A 27 0.80 -1.87 -6.61
N GLY A 28 -0.39 -1.81 -7.23
CA GLY A 28 -1.39 -2.87 -7.13
C GLY A 28 -0.95 -4.21 -7.73
N ALA A 29 -0.11 -4.18 -8.77
CA ALA A 29 0.41 -5.38 -9.43
C ALA A 29 1.52 -6.09 -8.63
N THR A 30 2.04 -5.46 -7.58
CA THR A 30 3.17 -5.98 -6.81
C THR A 30 2.70 -7.02 -5.79
N SER A 31 3.23 -8.24 -5.89
CA SER A 31 2.92 -9.34 -4.97
C SER A 31 3.64 -9.18 -3.64
N VAL A 32 2.87 -9.13 -2.56
CA VAL A 32 3.37 -8.87 -1.20
C VAL A 32 4.31 -9.98 -0.69
N ALA A 33 4.11 -11.22 -1.13
CA ALA A 33 4.90 -12.38 -0.67
C ALA A 33 6.37 -12.36 -1.12
N HIS A 34 6.70 -11.56 -2.14
CA HIS A 34 8.06 -11.50 -2.71
C HIS A 34 8.57 -10.06 -2.84
N VAL A 35 7.88 -9.10 -2.24
CA VAL A 35 8.22 -7.69 -2.41
C VAL A 35 9.35 -7.31 -1.45
N ASP A 36 10.39 -6.72 -2.00
CA ASP A 36 11.27 -5.84 -1.23
C ASP A 36 10.50 -4.53 -0.99
N VAL A 37 9.92 -4.40 0.20
CA VAL A 37 9.07 -3.26 0.58
C VAL A 37 9.86 -1.96 0.51
N ALA A 38 11.12 -1.97 0.98
CA ALA A 38 11.96 -0.79 0.97
C ALA A 38 12.29 -0.33 -0.45
N ALA A 39 12.65 -1.26 -1.34
CA ALA A 39 12.89 -0.96 -2.75
C ALA A 39 11.63 -0.45 -3.46
N MET A 40 10.46 -1.03 -3.17
CA MET A 40 9.18 -0.59 -3.73
C MET A 40 8.87 0.87 -3.32
N LEU A 41 8.95 1.18 -2.02
CA LEU A 41 8.61 2.51 -1.51
C LEU A 41 9.61 3.59 -1.97
N SER A 42 10.90 3.23 -2.02
CA SER A 42 11.94 4.09 -2.60
C SER A 42 11.67 4.35 -4.08
N GLY A 43 11.33 3.31 -4.85
CA GLY A 43 10.98 3.43 -6.27
C GLY A 43 9.78 4.34 -6.52
N VAL A 44 8.75 4.28 -5.66
CA VAL A 44 7.61 5.20 -5.73
C VAL A 44 8.03 6.63 -5.46
N CYS A 45 8.84 6.87 -4.43
CA CYS A 45 9.32 8.22 -4.11
C CYS A 45 10.15 8.80 -5.25
N VAL A 46 10.97 8.00 -5.94
CA VAL A 46 11.72 8.42 -7.14
C VAL A 46 10.81 8.68 -8.34
N ALA A 47 9.74 7.91 -8.52
CA ALA A 47 8.82 8.05 -9.66
C ALA A 47 7.83 9.22 -9.54
N LEU A 48 7.51 9.63 -8.31
CA LEU A 48 6.51 10.67 -8.04
C LEU A 48 6.88 12.07 -8.56
N PRO A 49 8.11 12.60 -8.36
CA PRO A 49 8.47 13.93 -8.82
C PRO A 49 8.26 14.17 -10.33
N PRO A 50 8.77 13.32 -11.24
CA PRO A 50 8.52 13.52 -12.66
C PRO A 50 7.05 13.29 -13.04
N ALA A 51 6.32 12.40 -12.35
CA ALA A 51 4.91 12.14 -12.63
C ALA A 51 3.99 13.31 -12.21
N ALA A 52 4.27 13.93 -11.07
CA ALA A 52 3.49 15.07 -10.55
C ALA A 52 4.02 16.43 -11.01
N GLY A 53 5.17 16.48 -11.70
CA GLY A 53 5.81 17.73 -12.12
C GLY A 53 6.29 18.58 -10.94
N VAL A 54 6.85 17.90 -9.92
CA VAL A 54 7.37 18.48 -8.66
C VAL A 54 8.86 18.17 -8.51
N SER A 55 9.51 18.74 -7.50
CA SER A 55 10.98 18.65 -7.33
C SER A 55 11.43 17.52 -6.42
N GLY A 56 10.58 17.06 -5.50
CA GLY A 56 10.92 15.97 -4.60
C GLY A 56 9.69 15.34 -3.95
N ALA A 57 9.88 14.15 -3.38
CA ALA A 57 8.85 13.41 -2.67
C ALA A 57 9.45 12.74 -1.41
N VAL A 58 8.64 12.68 -0.36
CA VAL A 58 8.96 12.05 0.93
C VAL A 58 7.76 11.22 1.36
N LEU A 59 7.97 9.95 1.68
CA LEU A 59 7.05 9.12 2.44
C LEU A 59 7.63 8.94 3.85
N MET A 60 6.87 9.35 4.85
CA MET A 60 7.24 9.17 6.27
C MET A 60 6.14 8.39 6.97
N LEU A 61 6.52 7.30 7.66
CA LEU A 61 5.63 6.42 8.38
C LEU A 61 5.89 6.49 9.89
N ASP A 62 4.85 6.27 10.69
CA ASP A 62 4.97 6.25 12.16
C ASP A 62 5.62 4.94 12.66
N ASP A 63 5.16 3.81 12.10
CA ASP A 63 5.75 2.48 12.30
C ASP A 63 6.61 2.07 11.09
N PRO A 64 7.53 1.09 11.25
CA PRO A 64 8.29 0.52 10.13
C PRO A 64 7.39 0.12 8.95
N ALA A 65 7.93 0.30 7.74
CA ALA A 65 7.23 -0.10 6.51
C ALA A 65 7.00 -1.61 6.46
N ASP A 66 8.02 -2.39 6.82
CA ASP A 66 7.95 -3.83 7.01
C ASP A 66 8.38 -4.14 8.45
N PRO A 67 7.51 -4.72 9.30
CA PRO A 67 7.87 -5.13 10.66
C PRO A 67 8.99 -6.18 10.74
N ARG A 68 9.32 -6.82 9.62
CA ARG A 68 10.38 -7.84 9.51
C ARG A 68 11.73 -7.24 9.13
N ASP A 69 11.76 -5.96 8.75
CA ASP A 69 12.98 -5.26 8.38
C ASP A 69 13.80 -4.91 9.64
N PRO A 70 15.04 -5.43 9.79
CA PRO A 70 15.89 -5.13 10.94
C PRO A 70 16.29 -3.65 11.04
N ASP A 71 16.29 -2.92 9.91
CA ASP A 71 16.63 -1.49 9.89
C ASP A 71 15.44 -0.60 10.29
N GLU A 72 14.26 -1.20 10.50
CA GLU A 72 13.02 -0.51 10.88
C GLU A 72 12.75 0.73 10.02
N GLN A 73 12.92 0.63 8.70
CA GLN A 73 12.87 1.81 7.83
C GLN A 73 11.49 2.47 7.84
N ARG A 74 11.49 3.80 8.05
CA ARG A 74 10.29 4.66 8.19
C ARG A 74 10.25 5.86 7.26
N ILE A 75 11.37 6.20 6.62
CA ILE A 75 11.48 7.33 5.69
C ILE A 75 11.96 6.80 4.35
N PHE A 76 11.26 7.20 3.29
CA PHE A 76 11.64 6.96 1.89
C PHE A 76 11.57 8.29 1.14
N THR A 77 12.58 8.58 0.34
CA THR A 77 12.73 9.90 -0.30
C THR A 77 13.13 9.76 -1.76
N SER A 78 12.83 10.78 -2.56
CA SER A 78 13.19 10.84 -3.98
C SER A 78 14.68 11.09 -4.22
N ASP A 79 15.29 11.88 -3.34
CA ASP A 79 16.64 12.42 -3.48
C ASP A 79 17.17 12.95 -2.13
N THR A 80 18.42 13.40 -2.13
CA THR A 80 19.13 13.88 -0.93
C THR A 80 18.55 15.17 -0.34
N ALA A 81 17.91 16.03 -1.16
CA ALA A 81 17.27 17.24 -0.66
C ALA A 81 15.96 16.88 0.07
N ALA A 82 15.16 16.00 -0.52
CA ALA A 82 13.97 15.44 0.11
C ALA A 82 14.32 14.69 1.41
N ASP A 83 15.41 13.92 1.42
CA ASP A 83 15.92 13.23 2.61
C ASP A 83 16.27 14.19 3.75
N ARG A 84 17.03 15.24 3.46
CA ARG A 84 17.36 16.30 4.43
C ARG A 84 16.10 16.90 5.05
N MET A 85 15.09 17.21 4.23
CA MET A 85 13.81 17.77 4.68
C MET A 85 13.03 16.79 5.57
N ALA A 86 13.03 15.50 5.22
CA ALA A 86 12.34 14.45 5.98
C ALA A 86 12.98 14.24 7.36
N LEU A 87 14.31 14.14 7.42
CA LEU A 87 15.05 13.92 8.66
C LEU A 87 14.90 15.06 9.65
N ILE A 88 14.85 16.31 9.18
CA ILE A 88 14.61 17.48 10.05
C ILE A 88 13.21 17.40 10.68
N GLN A 89 12.17 17.15 9.88
CA GLN A 89 10.80 17.04 10.41
C GLN A 89 10.66 15.88 11.39
N ARG A 90 11.22 14.71 11.08
CA ARG A 90 11.16 13.53 11.96
C ARG A 90 11.87 13.79 13.29
N ARG A 91 13.08 14.35 13.28
CA ARG A 91 13.82 14.67 14.52
C ARG A 91 13.11 15.72 15.37
N ALA A 92 12.50 16.72 14.74
CA ALA A 92 11.78 17.77 15.45
C ALA A 92 10.39 17.33 15.96
N GLY A 93 9.83 16.23 15.43
CA GLY A 93 8.44 15.85 15.67
C GLY A 93 7.41 16.91 15.23
N ASN A 94 7.83 17.85 14.38
CA ASN A 94 7.03 18.97 13.94
C ASN A 94 7.37 19.34 12.49
N GLY A 95 6.49 20.12 11.87
CA GLY A 95 6.55 20.48 10.45
C GLY A 95 5.31 19.98 9.69
N PRO A 96 5.27 20.22 8.37
CA PRO A 96 4.11 19.88 7.55
C PRO A 96 3.67 18.42 7.66
N VAL A 97 4.61 17.46 7.64
CA VAL A 97 4.26 16.03 7.70
C VAL A 97 3.67 15.64 9.06
N PRO A 98 4.35 15.87 10.20
CA PRO A 98 3.75 15.60 11.51
C PRO A 98 2.45 16.39 11.77
N ALA A 99 2.27 17.57 11.19
CA ALA A 99 1.04 18.35 11.32
C ALA A 99 -0.13 17.74 10.52
N ALA A 100 0.12 17.29 9.29
CA ALA A 100 -0.89 16.63 8.46
C ALA A 100 -1.32 15.27 9.07
N VAL A 101 -0.35 14.50 9.57
CA VAL A 101 -0.60 13.20 10.24
C VAL A 101 -1.45 13.38 11.49
N ARG A 102 -1.06 14.28 12.41
CA ARG A 102 -1.84 14.56 13.64
C ARG A 102 -3.22 15.14 13.35
N GLY A 103 -3.34 15.94 12.30
CA GLY A 103 -4.60 16.57 11.92
C GLY A 103 -5.50 15.70 11.05
N ASP A 104 -5.05 14.51 10.67
CA ASP A 104 -5.70 13.60 9.72
C ASP A 104 -6.27 14.32 8.47
N ARG A 105 -5.47 15.26 7.92
CA ARG A 105 -5.90 16.10 6.81
C ARG A 105 -4.76 16.47 5.89
N THR A 106 -5.09 16.64 4.61
CA THR A 106 -4.19 17.23 3.63
C THR A 106 -3.72 18.60 4.10
N LEU A 107 -2.44 18.90 3.88
CA LEU A 107 -1.86 20.19 4.23
C LEU A 107 -1.08 20.76 3.05
N VAL A 108 -1.57 21.87 2.51
CA VAL A 108 -0.84 22.70 1.54
C VAL A 108 -0.05 23.76 2.29
N THR A 109 1.25 23.80 2.06
CA THR A 109 2.16 24.79 2.63
C THR A 109 2.73 25.69 1.53
N PRO A 110 2.25 26.95 1.41
CA PRO A 110 2.67 27.86 0.35
C PRO A 110 4.12 28.34 0.44
N ASP A 111 4.74 28.32 1.62
CA ASP A 111 6.11 28.79 1.81
C ASP A 111 6.77 28.10 3.02
N LEU A 112 7.49 27.01 2.76
CA LEU A 112 8.25 26.25 3.75
C LEU A 112 9.33 27.09 4.45
N THR A 113 9.83 28.16 3.82
CA THR A 113 10.86 29.03 4.41
C THR A 113 10.33 29.86 5.59
N ARG A 114 9.01 29.86 5.79
CA ARG A 114 8.33 30.51 6.92
C ARG A 114 7.74 29.53 7.93
N ASN A 115 7.96 28.24 7.75
CA ASN A 115 7.38 27.21 8.60
C ASN A 115 8.37 26.71 9.65
N GLY A 116 7.85 26.33 10.81
CA GLY A 116 8.63 25.65 11.85
C GLY A 116 8.88 24.18 11.48
N PRO A 117 9.99 23.59 11.93
CA PRO A 117 11.07 24.19 12.72
C PRO A 117 12.01 25.13 11.91
N PRO A 118 12.77 26.05 12.54
CA PRO A 118 13.68 26.96 11.82
C PRO A 118 14.71 26.26 10.94
N GLU A 119 15.19 25.09 11.36
CA GLU A 119 16.09 24.25 10.54
C GLU A 119 15.42 23.79 9.24
N LEU A 120 14.11 23.52 9.27
CA LEU A 120 13.35 23.13 8.07
C LEU A 120 13.24 24.32 7.12
N ALA A 121 12.96 25.52 7.64
CA ALA A 121 12.93 26.73 6.84
C ALA A 121 14.29 27.02 6.17
N ALA A 122 15.39 26.85 6.90
CA ALA A 122 16.74 27.00 6.35
C ALA A 122 17.02 25.96 5.26
N ALA A 123 16.72 24.69 5.50
CA ALA A 123 16.89 23.63 4.50
C ALA A 123 16.01 23.85 3.25
N ALA A 124 14.77 24.32 3.43
CA ALA A 124 13.88 24.69 2.34
C ALA A 124 14.50 25.79 1.46
N ALA A 125 15.07 26.82 2.09
CA ALA A 125 15.75 27.91 1.38
C ALA A 125 17.01 27.42 0.65
N ASP A 126 17.87 26.65 1.33
CA ASP A 126 19.10 26.08 0.76
C ASP A 126 18.83 25.21 -0.48
N CYS A 127 17.81 24.35 -0.39
CA CYS A 127 17.44 23.42 -1.46
C CYS A 127 16.53 24.06 -2.52
N GLY A 128 16.02 25.27 -2.29
CA GLY A 128 15.02 25.93 -3.13
C GLY A 128 13.66 25.23 -3.16
N LEU A 129 13.36 24.41 -2.15
CA LEU A 129 12.10 23.68 -1.99
C LEU A 129 11.15 24.52 -1.13
N VAL A 130 10.42 25.42 -1.77
CA VAL A 130 9.59 26.44 -1.10
C VAL A 130 8.16 25.95 -0.88
N ARG A 131 7.62 25.14 -1.77
CA ARG A 131 6.22 24.68 -1.74
C ARG A 131 6.15 23.28 -1.18
N SER A 132 5.09 22.99 -0.43
CA SER A 132 4.77 21.62 -0.03
C SER A 132 3.29 21.29 -0.11
N LEU A 133 2.99 20.04 -0.44
CA LEU A 133 1.68 19.41 -0.28
C LEU A 133 1.89 18.11 0.48
N VAL A 134 1.17 17.89 1.57
CA VAL A 134 1.19 16.64 2.33
C VAL A 134 -0.18 16.00 2.28
N VAL A 135 -0.24 14.71 1.93
CA VAL A 135 -1.44 13.87 1.98
C VAL A 135 -1.23 12.78 3.04
N PRO A 136 -2.11 12.64 4.05
CA PRO A 136 -2.06 11.54 5.01
C PRO A 136 -2.15 10.17 4.33
N VAL A 137 -1.46 9.18 4.88
CA VAL A 137 -1.48 7.78 4.40
C VAL A 137 -2.22 6.91 5.43
N PRO A 138 -3.50 6.57 5.18
CA PRO A 138 -4.28 5.77 6.10
C PRO A 138 -4.02 4.27 5.91
N ILE A 139 -3.41 3.60 6.89
CA ILE A 139 -3.17 2.15 6.87
C ILE A 139 -4.18 1.48 7.81
N ALA A 140 -4.95 0.53 7.28
CA ALA A 140 -6.00 -0.17 8.04
C ALA A 140 -6.97 0.77 8.77
N GLY A 141 -7.37 1.86 8.11
CA GLY A 141 -8.33 2.84 8.63
C GLY A 141 -7.76 3.83 9.65
N ARG A 142 -6.44 3.84 9.88
CA ARG A 142 -5.76 4.82 10.75
C ARG A 142 -4.65 5.52 9.99
N THR A 143 -4.52 6.82 10.14
CA THR A 143 -3.39 7.56 9.58
C THR A 143 -2.10 7.14 10.27
N ALA A 144 -1.17 6.61 9.49
CA ALA A 144 0.05 5.95 9.95
C ALA A 144 1.32 6.54 9.27
N GLY A 145 1.17 7.72 8.67
CA GLY A 145 2.21 8.40 7.93
C GLY A 145 1.67 9.48 6.99
N GLY A 146 2.57 10.13 6.28
CA GLY A 146 2.25 11.17 5.29
C GLY A 146 3.13 11.06 4.05
N LEU A 147 2.51 11.28 2.89
CA LEU A 147 3.19 11.49 1.61
C LEU A 147 3.30 12.99 1.36
N GLN A 148 4.52 13.50 1.33
CA GLN A 148 4.83 14.90 1.06
C GLN A 148 5.43 15.06 -0.32
N LEU A 149 4.86 15.96 -1.11
CA LEU A 149 5.47 16.50 -2.32
C LEU A 149 6.15 17.84 -2.00
N LEU A 150 7.29 18.07 -2.64
CA LEU A 150 8.13 19.25 -2.48
C LEU A 150 8.34 19.90 -3.84
N GLY A 151 8.25 21.22 -3.88
CA GLY A 151 8.38 21.97 -5.12
C GLY A 151 9.09 23.30 -4.93
N ARG A 152 9.62 23.84 -6.03
CA ARG A 152 10.13 25.21 -6.08
C ARG A 152 8.98 26.23 -6.02
N ALA A 153 9.31 27.51 -5.96
CA ALA A 153 8.33 28.59 -5.79
C ALA A 153 7.20 28.61 -6.85
N ASP A 154 7.50 28.14 -8.07
CA ASP A 154 6.64 28.02 -9.25
C ASP A 154 5.89 26.68 -9.37
N ALA A 155 6.13 25.74 -8.45
CA ALA A 155 5.40 24.48 -8.42
C ALA A 155 3.95 24.71 -8.01
N VAL A 156 3.04 24.05 -8.74
CA VAL A 156 1.60 24.05 -8.45
C VAL A 156 1.32 22.85 -7.54
N LEU A 157 1.27 23.11 -6.23
CA LEU A 157 0.95 22.13 -5.20
C LEU A 157 -0.36 22.56 -4.52
N ASP A 158 -1.47 22.00 -4.98
CA ASP A 158 -2.82 22.37 -4.55
C ASP A 158 -3.69 21.14 -4.25
N GLU A 159 -4.94 21.40 -3.86
CA GLU A 159 -5.92 20.35 -3.54
C GLU A 159 -6.33 19.51 -4.75
N ASN A 160 -6.20 20.05 -5.97
CA ASN A 160 -6.46 19.28 -7.17
C ASN A 160 -5.38 18.20 -7.35
N LEU A 161 -4.10 18.55 -7.16
CA LEU A 161 -3.03 17.56 -7.13
C LEU A 161 -3.22 16.54 -6.00
N ALA A 162 -3.69 16.96 -4.82
CA ALA A 162 -4.02 16.05 -3.73
C ALA A 162 -5.10 15.03 -4.14
N THR A 163 -6.12 15.49 -4.87
CA THR A 163 -7.17 14.63 -5.43
C THR A 163 -6.61 13.62 -6.43
N LEU A 164 -5.68 14.06 -7.29
CA LEU A 164 -5.02 13.19 -8.28
C LEU A 164 -4.07 12.17 -7.63
N LEU A 165 -3.52 12.46 -6.45
CA LEU A 165 -2.68 11.53 -5.68
C LEU A 165 -3.47 10.44 -4.96
N ARG A 166 -4.79 10.61 -4.78
CA ARG A 166 -5.63 9.68 -4.01
C ARG A 166 -5.46 8.21 -4.44
N PRO A 167 -5.46 7.85 -5.74
CA PRO A 167 -5.23 6.46 -6.15
C PRO A 167 -3.88 5.90 -5.70
N VAL A 168 -2.82 6.70 -5.76
CA VAL A 168 -1.48 6.31 -5.31
C VAL A 168 -1.48 6.07 -3.81
N VAL A 169 -2.03 7.01 -3.03
CA VAL A 169 -2.12 6.90 -1.56
C VAL A 169 -2.96 5.70 -1.15
N THR A 170 -4.09 5.45 -1.81
CA THR A 170 -4.93 4.28 -1.55
C THR A 170 -4.19 2.97 -1.83
N MET A 171 -3.39 2.90 -2.90
CA MET A 171 -2.61 1.70 -3.21
C MET A 171 -1.41 1.50 -2.28
N LEU A 172 -0.72 2.57 -1.92
CA LEU A 172 0.33 2.53 -0.89
C LEU A 172 -0.23 2.02 0.44
N ALA A 173 -1.34 2.59 0.89
CA ALA A 173 -2.04 2.19 2.11
C ALA A 173 -2.42 0.70 2.12
N ALA A 174 -3.04 0.22 1.03
CA ALA A 174 -3.43 -1.18 0.90
C ALA A 174 -2.22 -2.11 0.96
N ARG A 175 -1.14 -1.80 0.21
CA ARG A 175 0.08 -2.61 0.20
C ARG A 175 0.76 -2.66 1.56
N LEU A 176 0.88 -1.53 2.25
CA LEU A 176 1.45 -1.49 3.59
C LEU A 176 0.59 -2.27 4.60
N ALA A 177 -0.75 -2.22 4.47
CA ALA A 177 -1.64 -3.02 5.30
C ALA A 177 -1.44 -4.53 5.06
N ASP A 178 -1.32 -4.95 3.80
CA ASP A 178 -1.11 -6.36 3.44
C ASP A 178 0.26 -6.88 3.92
N VAL A 179 1.32 -6.08 3.81
CA VAL A 179 2.66 -6.41 4.34
C VAL A 179 2.60 -6.61 5.85
N ARG A 180 1.97 -5.69 6.57
CA ARG A 180 1.83 -5.77 8.03
C ARG A 180 1.00 -6.98 8.46
N GLU A 181 -0.08 -7.28 7.74
CA GLU A 181 -0.91 -8.45 8.03
C GLU A 181 -0.17 -9.77 7.75
N LEU A 182 0.60 -9.85 6.65
CA LEU A 182 1.41 -11.01 6.36
C LEU A 182 2.47 -11.23 7.45
N ALA A 183 3.21 -10.19 7.84
CA ALA A 183 4.19 -10.26 8.92
C ALA A 183 3.54 -10.70 10.25
N ARG A 184 2.34 -10.21 10.55
CA ARG A 184 1.57 -10.62 11.73
C ARG A 184 1.24 -12.11 11.67
N LEU A 185 0.74 -12.62 10.54
CA LEU A 185 0.41 -14.03 10.37
C LEU A 185 1.66 -14.93 10.47
N GLU A 186 2.78 -14.52 9.87
CA GLU A 186 4.06 -15.24 9.97
C GLU A 186 4.55 -15.33 11.43
N SER A 187 4.42 -14.26 12.20
CA SER A 187 4.79 -14.26 13.62
C SER A 187 3.92 -15.21 14.46
N LEU A 188 2.61 -15.30 14.18
CA LEU A 188 1.71 -16.23 14.86
C LEU A 188 2.02 -17.70 14.53
N VAL A 189 2.38 -17.99 13.29
CA VAL A 189 2.77 -19.34 12.87
C VAL A 189 4.08 -19.75 13.56
N THR A 190 5.05 -18.84 13.63
CA THR A 190 6.34 -19.08 14.28
C THR A 190 6.18 -19.31 15.78
N ALA A 191 5.42 -18.45 16.47
CA ALA A 191 5.16 -18.59 17.90
C ALA A 191 4.48 -19.92 18.26
N ARG A 192 3.59 -20.43 17.40
CA ARG A 192 2.92 -21.72 17.59
C ARG A 192 3.84 -22.92 17.34
N ALA A 193 4.84 -22.78 16.47
CA ALA A 193 5.82 -23.83 16.20
C ALA A 193 6.86 -23.97 17.34
N GLU A 194 7.10 -22.87 18.07
CA GLU A 194 8.00 -22.84 19.23
C GLU A 194 7.32 -23.27 20.54
N GLU A 195 6.00 -23.41 20.56
CA GLU A 195 5.25 -23.90 21.71
C GLU A 195 5.64 -25.38 21.97
N PRO A 196 6.32 -25.70 23.09
CA PRO A 196 6.69 -27.08 23.38
C PRO A 196 5.43 -27.95 23.39
N PRO A 197 5.47 -29.19 22.87
CA PRO A 197 4.32 -30.08 22.96
C PRO A 197 3.94 -30.16 24.44
N ALA A 198 2.73 -29.66 24.75
CA ALA A 198 2.19 -29.66 26.10
C ALA A 198 2.45 -31.06 26.66
N ALA A 199 3.31 -31.14 27.68
CA ALA A 199 3.68 -32.39 28.30
C ALA A 199 2.38 -33.15 28.54
N ALA A 200 2.27 -34.31 27.89
CA ALA A 200 1.10 -35.15 27.97
C ALA A 200 0.70 -35.21 29.45
N SER A 201 -0.52 -34.77 29.75
CA SER A 201 -1.08 -34.87 31.09
C SER A 201 -0.73 -36.27 31.62
N PRO A 202 -0.12 -36.39 32.80
CA PRO A 202 0.24 -37.69 33.33
C PRO A 202 -1.02 -38.57 33.28
N PRO A 203 -0.90 -39.84 32.86
CA PRO A 203 -2.05 -40.71 32.76
C PRO A 203 -2.75 -40.67 34.12
N VAL A 204 -4.03 -40.26 34.10
CA VAL A 204 -4.92 -40.37 35.24
C VAL A 204 -4.78 -41.81 35.71
N GLN A 205 -4.12 -42.00 36.85
CA GLN A 205 -4.11 -43.29 37.52
C GLN A 205 -5.56 -43.62 37.78
N ALA A 206 -6.07 -44.61 37.05
CA ALA A 206 -7.33 -45.25 37.35
C ALA A 206 -7.17 -45.93 38.69
N GLU A 207 -7.46 -45.21 39.78
CA GLU A 207 -7.80 -45.85 41.04
C GLU A 207 -9.08 -46.65 40.79
N HIS A 208 -8.89 -47.95 40.62
CA HIS A 208 -9.90 -48.96 40.85
C HIS A 208 -10.00 -49.19 42.36
N PRO A 209 -11.15 -48.95 43.00
CA PRO A 209 -11.51 -49.69 44.20
C PRO A 209 -12.41 -50.86 43.79
N ALA A 210 -11.93 -52.07 44.03
CA ALA A 210 -12.75 -53.28 44.01
C ALA A 210 -13.68 -53.35 45.25
N PRO A 211 -14.84 -54.04 45.17
CA PRO A 211 -15.87 -54.18 46.23
C PRO A 211 -15.42 -55.20 47.31
N PRO A 212 -16.10 -55.45 48.46
CA PRO A 212 -17.56 -55.44 48.78
C PRO A 212 -17.86 -54.81 50.19
N THR A 213 -18.99 -54.86 50.89
CA THR A 213 -20.14 -55.79 51.01
C THR A 213 -21.32 -55.05 51.66
N ASP A 214 -22.50 -55.54 51.34
CA ASP A 214 -23.85 -55.33 51.87
C ASP A 214 -23.95 -55.25 53.41
N ASP A 215 -24.79 -54.34 53.93
CA ASP A 215 -25.87 -54.67 54.86
C ASP A 215 -26.79 -53.44 55.16
N ALA A 216 -28.06 -53.62 54.78
CA ALA A 216 -29.31 -53.09 55.38
C ALA A 216 -29.72 -51.60 55.27
N GLU A 217 -30.56 -51.34 54.26
CA GLU A 217 -31.91 -50.68 54.22
C GLU A 217 -32.54 -50.06 55.51
N PRO A 218 -33.69 -49.31 55.42
CA PRO A 218 -34.22 -48.43 54.35
C PRO A 218 -34.85 -47.13 54.91
N HIS A 219 -34.89 -46.04 54.14
CA HIS A 219 -35.94 -45.00 54.32
C HIS A 219 -36.38 -44.40 52.98
N THR A 220 -37.53 -44.89 52.53
CA THR A 220 -38.68 -44.17 51.94
C THR A 220 -38.55 -42.64 51.92
N THR A 221 -38.79 -41.98 50.77
CA THR A 221 -39.96 -41.09 50.52
C THR A 221 -39.93 -40.45 49.12
N ALA A 222 -41.05 -40.66 48.41
CA ALA A 222 -41.74 -39.82 47.42
C ALA A 222 -41.11 -39.46 46.05
N ILE A 223 -41.76 -40.03 45.03
CA ILE A 223 -41.93 -39.49 43.67
C ILE A 223 -42.91 -38.31 43.72
N PRO A 224 -42.75 -37.28 42.87
CA PRO A 224 -43.87 -36.91 42.02
C PRO A 224 -43.54 -36.72 40.54
N ARG A 225 -44.59 -36.90 39.75
CA ARG A 225 -44.67 -37.08 38.30
C ARG A 225 -44.32 -35.84 37.46
N ILE A 226 -43.87 -36.16 36.25
CA ILE A 226 -43.76 -35.32 35.04
C ILE A 226 -45.12 -34.67 34.69
N PRO A 227 -45.10 -33.47 34.10
CA PRO A 227 -45.69 -33.31 32.77
C PRO A 227 -44.80 -32.50 31.81
N SER A 228 -44.50 -33.07 30.65
CA SER A 228 -44.13 -32.32 29.45
C SER A 228 -45.33 -31.52 28.96
N PRO A 229 -45.11 -30.33 28.38
CA PRO A 229 -45.63 -30.14 27.04
C PRO A 229 -44.74 -29.28 26.12
N HIS A 230 -44.76 -29.68 24.85
CA HIS A 230 -44.80 -28.87 23.63
C HIS A 230 -43.97 -27.59 23.49
N GLY A 231 -43.20 -27.58 22.40
CA GLY A 231 -43.32 -26.51 21.40
C GLY A 231 -42.16 -25.52 21.39
N GLU A 232 -41.22 -25.73 20.47
CA GLU A 232 -40.93 -24.80 19.37
C GLU A 232 -39.51 -25.05 18.87
N ALA A 233 -39.43 -25.72 17.72
CA ALA A 233 -38.25 -25.78 16.91
C ALA A 233 -37.90 -24.36 16.46
N ARG A 234 -36.84 -23.79 17.03
CA ARG A 234 -36.26 -22.55 16.51
C ARG A 234 -35.58 -22.86 15.18
N HIS A 235 -36.28 -22.48 14.12
CA HIS A 235 -35.77 -22.32 12.76
C HIS A 235 -34.52 -21.41 12.81
N ILE A 236 -33.34 -21.98 12.55
CA ILE A 236 -32.15 -21.20 12.20
C ILE A 236 -32.29 -20.90 10.70
N PRO A 237 -32.32 -19.62 10.26
CA PRO A 237 -32.26 -19.31 8.85
C PRO A 237 -30.82 -19.51 8.37
N SER A 238 -30.62 -20.44 7.44
CA SER A 238 -29.40 -20.50 6.62
C SER A 238 -29.15 -19.17 5.92
N PRO A 239 -27.92 -18.64 5.90
CA PRO A 239 -27.58 -17.52 5.03
C PRO A 239 -27.61 -18.01 3.58
N GLN A 240 -28.64 -17.60 2.85
CA GLN A 240 -28.68 -17.72 1.39
C GLN A 240 -27.63 -16.77 0.80
N ALA A 241 -26.64 -17.35 0.13
CA ALA A 241 -25.74 -16.63 -0.75
C ALA A 241 -26.52 -16.11 -1.97
N PRO A 242 -26.49 -14.81 -2.30
CA PRO A 242 -27.02 -14.33 -3.56
C PRO A 242 -26.01 -14.64 -4.68
N THR A 243 -26.24 -15.73 -5.40
CA THR A 243 -25.71 -15.94 -6.76
C THR A 243 -26.49 -15.06 -7.73
N GLN A 244 -26.16 -13.76 -7.77
CA GLN A 244 -26.48 -12.94 -8.93
C GLN A 244 -25.47 -13.24 -10.04
N ARG A 245 -25.90 -14.09 -10.98
CA ARG A 245 -25.27 -14.22 -12.29
C ARG A 245 -25.37 -12.89 -13.02
N ILE A 246 -24.24 -12.27 -13.32
CA ILE A 246 -24.15 -11.18 -14.29
C ILE A 246 -24.20 -11.80 -15.69
N PRO A 247 -25.23 -11.53 -16.51
CA PRO A 247 -25.21 -11.86 -17.93
C PRO A 247 -24.34 -10.82 -18.65
N GLY A 248 -23.24 -11.25 -19.29
CA GLY A 248 -22.47 -10.36 -20.18
C GLY A 248 -20.95 -10.38 -20.08
N LEU A 249 -20.32 -11.34 -19.38
CA LEU A 249 -18.87 -11.54 -19.45
C LEU A 249 -18.49 -12.38 -20.67
N THR A 250 -18.46 -11.73 -21.83
CA THR A 250 -17.73 -12.24 -23.00
C THR A 250 -16.24 -12.10 -22.69
N VAL A 251 -15.60 -13.21 -22.34
CA VAL A 251 -14.14 -13.31 -22.22
C VAL A 251 -13.56 -13.14 -23.63
N PRO A 252 -12.75 -12.10 -23.92
CA PRO A 252 -12.03 -12.06 -25.18
C PRO A 252 -10.96 -13.16 -25.19
N ALA A 253 -10.90 -13.90 -26.30
CA ALA A 253 -9.93 -14.94 -26.56
C ALA A 253 -8.47 -14.45 -26.36
N PRO A 254 -7.55 -15.31 -25.92
CA PRO A 254 -6.15 -14.94 -25.74
C PRO A 254 -5.55 -14.47 -27.07
N ARG A 255 -5.07 -13.22 -27.08
CA ARG A 255 -4.29 -12.67 -28.19
C ARG A 255 -2.99 -13.46 -28.33
N ALA A 256 -2.70 -13.86 -29.56
CA ALA A 256 -1.49 -14.56 -29.94
C ALA A 256 -0.23 -13.87 -29.39
N GLU A 257 0.62 -14.68 -28.76
CA GLU A 257 1.93 -14.30 -28.25
C GLU A 257 2.77 -13.66 -29.36
N VAL A 258 3.16 -12.40 -29.14
CA VAL A 258 4.20 -11.75 -29.92
C VAL A 258 5.52 -12.38 -29.49
N ARG A 259 6.00 -13.36 -30.27
CA ARG A 259 7.37 -13.87 -30.17
C ARG A 259 8.35 -12.71 -30.32
N MET A 260 8.98 -12.30 -29.23
CA MET A 260 10.17 -11.45 -29.29
C MET A 260 11.31 -12.22 -29.98
N PRO A 261 12.02 -11.60 -30.94
CA PRO A 261 13.22 -12.20 -31.50
C PRO A 261 14.34 -12.22 -30.44
N PRO A 262 15.22 -13.24 -30.47
CA PRO A 262 16.32 -13.36 -29.51
C PRO A 262 17.30 -12.18 -29.61
N PRO A 263 17.93 -11.79 -28.50
CA PRO A 263 18.94 -10.73 -28.49
C PRO A 263 20.14 -11.13 -29.35
N GLY A 264 20.44 -10.35 -30.39
CA GLY A 264 21.59 -10.56 -31.28
C GLY A 264 21.31 -10.42 -32.79
N ALA A 265 20.06 -10.24 -33.21
CA ALA A 265 19.76 -10.01 -34.63
C ALA A 265 20.17 -8.57 -35.05
N PRO A 266 20.95 -8.41 -36.15
CA PRO A 266 21.31 -7.09 -36.66
C PRO A 266 20.07 -6.32 -37.15
N PRO A 267 20.06 -4.98 -37.05
CA PRO A 267 18.91 -4.17 -37.42
C PRO A 267 18.60 -4.33 -38.92
N GLN A 268 17.41 -4.82 -39.24
CA GLN A 268 16.92 -4.84 -40.62
C GLN A 268 16.61 -3.41 -41.06
N GLY A 269 17.40 -2.92 -42.01
CA GLY A 269 17.23 -1.60 -42.61
C GLY A 269 15.90 -1.45 -43.36
N PRO A 270 15.48 -0.21 -43.67
CA PRO A 270 14.19 0.07 -44.26
C PRO A 270 14.07 -0.53 -45.68
N LEU A 271 13.06 -1.38 -45.88
CA LEU A 271 12.66 -1.93 -47.17
C LEU A 271 12.28 -0.79 -48.13
N ARG A 272 13.15 -0.51 -49.11
CA ARG A 272 12.86 0.39 -50.23
C ARG A 272 11.71 -0.19 -51.06
N ARG A 273 10.58 0.52 -51.11
CA ARG A 273 9.47 0.20 -52.02
C ARG A 273 9.92 0.31 -53.48
N PRO A 274 9.58 -0.65 -54.35
CA PRO A 274 9.81 -0.53 -55.78
C PRO A 274 8.90 0.56 -56.36
N ARG A 275 9.50 1.50 -57.12
CA ARG A 275 8.77 2.51 -57.88
C ARG A 275 8.23 1.85 -59.15
N HIS A 276 6.92 1.88 -59.33
CA HIS A 276 6.29 1.54 -60.61
C HIS A 276 6.75 2.53 -61.69
N ARG A 277 7.36 1.99 -62.73
CA ARG A 277 7.64 2.65 -64.01
C ARG A 277 6.29 2.74 -64.75
N ARG A 278 5.85 3.95 -65.08
CA ARG A 278 4.82 4.15 -66.12
C ARG A 278 5.56 4.16 -67.44
N ASP A 279 5.29 3.18 -68.28
CA ASP A 279 5.60 3.24 -69.70
C ASP A 279 4.45 4.03 -70.37
N GLU A 280 4.81 5.10 -71.05
CA GLU A 280 3.97 5.80 -72.02
C GLU A 280 4.43 5.34 -73.41
N ASP A 281 3.52 4.70 -74.15
CA ASP A 281 3.40 4.69 -75.61
C ASP A 281 1.91 4.50 -75.94
#